data_AF-A0A2E8L3N5-F1
#
_entry.id   AF-A0A2E8L3N5-F1
#
_cell.length_a   1.000
_cell.length_b   1.000
_cell.length_c   1.000
_cell.angle_alpha   90.00
_cell.angle_beta   90.00
_cell.angle_gamma   90.00
#
_symmetry.space_group_name_H-M   'P 1'
#
loop_
_entity.id
_entity.type
_entity.pdbx_description
1 polymer ?
#
loop_
_entity_poly.entity_id
_entity_poly.type
_entity_poly.pdbx_seq_one_letter_code
_entity_poly.pdbx_strand_id
1 'polypeptide(L)' 'MWHELALAFCLMLVIEGIIPFVAPHRWRHLLRTIEQIDDGTLRAIGLASMLVGTFALLIIN' A
#
# COMPACT_ATOMS: atom_id res chain seq x y z
N MET A 1 13.96 -5.13 17.19
CA MET A 1 14.28 -4.29 16.01
C MET A 1 14.33 -5.09 14.71
N TRP A 2 15.41 -5.78 14.32
CA TRP A 2 15.47 -6.48 13.01
C TRP A 2 14.43 -7.60 12.84
N HIS A 3 14.16 -8.35 13.91
CA HIS A 3 13.14 -9.40 13.89
C HIS A 3 11.72 -8.85 13.73
N GLU A 4 11.41 -7.71 14.37
CA GLU A 4 10.10 -7.06 14.29
C GLU A 4 9.86 -6.45 12.91
N LEU A 5 10.90 -5.85 12.30
CA LEU A 5 10.82 -5.39 10.91
C LEU A 5 10.57 -6.55 9.94
N ALA A 6 11.29 -7.67 10.12
CA ALA A 6 11.06 -8.87 9.32
C ALA A 6 9.64 -9.42 9.50
N LEU A 7 9.13 -9.44 10.73
CA LEU A 7 7.76 -9.89 11.03
C LEU A 7 6.70 -8.96 10.42
N ALA A 8 6.87 -7.64 10.57
CA ALA A 8 5.99 -6.64 9.95
C ALA A 8 5.99 -6.76 8.42
N PHE A 9 7.15 -7.00 7.81
CA PHE A 9 7.28 -7.23 6.38
C PHE A 9 6.57 -8.51 5.94
N CYS A 10 6.73 -9.62 6.67
CA CYS A 10 5.99 -10.85 6.41
C CYS A 10 4.47 -10.64 6.50
N LEU A 11 3.98 -9.91 7.50
CA LEU A 11 2.56 -9.59 7.64
C LEU A 11 2.07 -8.69 6.50
N MET A 12 2.86 -7.69 6.09
CA MET A 12 2.56 -6.85 4.93
C MET A 12 2.36 -7.70 3.67
N LEU A 13 3.25 -8.66 3.41
CA LEU A 13 3.15 -9.57 2.26
C LEU A 13 1.90 -10.47 2.31
N VAL A 14 1.56 -10.98 3.49
CA VAL A 14 0.32 -11.75 3.67
C VAL A 14 -0.89 -10.89 3.35
N ILE A 15 -0.94 -9.65 3.87
CA ILE A 15 -2.06 -8.73 3.63
C ILE A 15 -2.18 -8.36 2.15
N GLU A 16 -1.07 -8.01 1.49
CA GLU A 16 -0.99 -7.77 0.05
C GLU A 16 -1.49 -8.97 -0.77
N GLY A 17 -1.17 -10.19 -0.34
CA GLY A 17 -1.55 -11.43 -1.02
C GLY A 17 -3.01 -11.87 -0.85
N ILE A 18 -3.72 -11.40 0.17
CA ILE A 18 -5.11 -11.82 0.44
C ILE A 18 -6.05 -11.41 -0.70
N ILE A 19 -5.99 -10.16 -1.15
CA ILE A 19 -6.88 -9.64 -2.21
C ILE A 19 -6.68 -10.37 -3.55
N PRO A 20 -5.44 -10.53 -4.09
CA PRO A 20 -5.23 -11.27 -5.33
C PRO A 20 -5.58 -12.76 -5.20
N PHE A 21 -5.46 -13.37 -4.02
CA PHE A 21 -5.85 -14.76 -3.79
C PHE A 21 -7.38 -14.95 -3.72
N VAL A 22 -8.08 -14.12 -2.93
CA VAL A 22 -9.53 -14.25 -2.71
C VAL A 22 -10.35 -13.73 -3.90
N ALA A 23 -9.94 -12.61 -4.49
CA ALA A 23 -10.73 -11.92 -5.52
C ALA A 23 -9.84 -11.40 -6.69
N PRO A 24 -9.25 -12.32 -7.49
CA PRO A 24 -8.31 -11.94 -8.55
C PRO A 24 -8.92 -11.08 -9.65
N HIS A 25 -10.24 -11.16 -9.88
CA HIS A 25 -10.92 -10.31 -10.86
C HIS A 25 -11.06 -8.86 -10.37
N ARG A 26 -11.40 -8.66 -9.09
CA ARG A 26 -11.47 -7.33 -8.46
C ARG A 26 -10.11 -6.67 -8.44
N TRP A 27 -9.06 -7.43 -8.11
CA TRP A 27 -7.68 -6.93 -8.14
C TRP A 27 -7.29 -6.41 -9.54
N ARG A 28 -7.56 -7.17 -10.60
CA ARG A 28 -7.29 -6.72 -11.98
C ARG A 28 -8.09 -5.48 -12.37
N HIS A 29 -9.34 -5.37 -11.92
CA HIS A 29 -10.13 -4.17 -12.18
C HIS A 29 -9.52 -2.95 -11.51
N LEU A 30 -9.10 -3.06 -10.23
CA LEU A 30 -8.41 -1.98 -9.52
C LEU A 30 -7.13 -1.54 -10.25
N LEU A 31 -6.31 -2.50 -10.68
CA LEU A 31 -5.09 -2.21 -11.44
C LEU A 31 -5.37 -1.47 -12.75
N ARG A 32 -6.41 -1.88 -13.49
CA ARG A 32 -6.83 -1.18 -14.71
C ARG A 32 -7.36 0.23 -14.44
N THR A 33 -8.04 0.43 -13.32
CA THR A 33 -8.46 1.78 -12.93
C THR A 33 -7.26 2.65 -12.61
N ILE A 34 -6.23 2.11 -11.94
CA ILE A 34 -4.98 2.83 -11.64
C ILE A 34 -4.21 3.16 -12.93
N GLU A 35 -4.18 2.25 -13.90
CA GLU A 35 -3.55 2.47 -15.21
C GLU A 35 -4.18 3.64 -15.99
N GLN A 36 -5.45 3.95 -15.74
CA GLN A 36 -6.15 5.08 -16.36
C GLN A 36 -5.87 6.43 -15.67
N ILE A 37 -5.25 6.42 -14.48
CA ILE A 37 -4.91 7.63 -13.74
C ILE A 37 -3.57 8.16 -14.28
N ASP A 38 -3.51 9.47 -14.53
CA ASP A 38 -2.27 10.13 -14.95
C ASP A 38 -1.15 9.99 -13.90
N ASP A 39 0.07 9.74 -14.36
CA ASP A 39 1.26 9.55 -13.52
C ASP A 39 1.46 10.69 -12.51
N GLY A 40 1.11 11.92 -12.87
CA GLY A 40 1.21 13.07 -11.97
C GLY A 40 0.28 12.96 -10.76
N THR A 41 -0.95 12.50 -10.98
CA THR A 41 -1.96 12.31 -9.93
C THR A 41 -1.58 11.11 -9.05
N LEU A 42 -1.11 10.02 -9.65
CA LEU A 42 -0.68 8.84 -8.91
C LEU A 42 0.49 9.16 -7.96
N ARG A 43 1.47 9.95 -8.44
CA ARG A 43 2.58 10.44 -7.61
C ARG A 43 2.10 11.36 -6.48
N ALA A 44 1.15 12.25 -6.75
CA ALA A 44 0.62 13.15 -5.72
C ALA A 44 -0.12 12.38 -4.62
N ILE A 45 -0.93 11.38 -4.98
CA ILE A 45 -1.60 10.49 -4.02
C ILE A 45 -0.57 9.70 -3.20
N GLY A 46 0.46 9.16 -3.86
CA GLY A 46 1.56 8.46 -3.19
C GLY A 46 2.29 9.36 -2.19
N LEU A 47 2.62 10.60 -2.57
CA LEU A 47 3.24 11.58 -1.68
C LEU A 47 2.34 11.94 -0.50
N ALA A 48 1.04 12.18 -0.75
CA ALA A 48 0.08 12.45 0.32
C ALA A 48 0.01 11.29 1.32
N SER A 49 -0.05 10.04 0.83
CA SER A 49 -0.04 8.84 1.67
C SER A 49 1.25 8.72 2.49
N MET A 50 2.42 8.97 1.89
CA MET A 50 3.70 8.95 2.59
C MET A 50 3.72 10.00 3.71
N LEU A 51 3.32 11.24 3.40
CA LEU A 51 3.28 12.32 4.38
C LEU A 51 2.32 12.00 5.53
N VAL A 52 1.10 11.54 5.23
CA VAL A 52 0.14 11.13 6.27
C VAL A 52 0.70 10.01 7.14
N GLY A 53 1.34 9.00 6.55
CA GLY A 53 1.99 7.93 7.30
C GLY A 53 3.12 8.42 8.20
N THR A 54 3.97 9.33 7.70
CA THR A 54 5.04 9.96 8.49
C THR A 54 4.47 10.82 9.62
N PHE A 55 3.44 11.62 9.36
CA PHE A 55 2.77 12.42 10.39
C PHE A 55 2.13 11.55 11.47
N ALA A 56 1.43 10.48 11.07
CA ALA A 56 0.85 9.52 12.01
C ALA A 56 1.94 8.86 12.88
N LEU A 57 3.07 8.47 12.29
CA LEU A 57 4.20 7.92 13.02
C LEU A 57 4.76 8.94 14.03
N LEU A 58 4.94 10.20 13.63
CA LEU A 58 5.42 11.28 14.50
C LEU A 58 4.45 11.63 15.65
N ILE A 59 3.15 11.41 15.48
CA ILE A 59 2.16 11.66 16.54
C ILE A 59 2.11 10.49 17.54
N ILE A 60 2.24 9.26 17.04
CA ILE A 60 2.15 8.05 17.85
C ILE A 60 3.45 7.78 18.62
N ASN A 61 4.60 8.13 18.05
CA ASN A 61 5.93 8.01 18.65
C ASN A 61 6.37 9.30 19.35
#